data_AF-A0A101GGK0-F1
#
_entry.id   AF-A0A101GGK0-F1
#
_cell.length_a   1.000
_cell.length_b   1.000
_cell.length_c   1.000
_cell.angle_alpha   90.00
_cell.angle_beta   90.00
_cell.angle_gamma   90.00
#
_symmetry.space_group_name_H-M   'P 1'
#
loop_
_entity.id
_entity.type
_entity.pdbx_description
1 polymer ?
#
loop_
_entity_poly.entity_id
_entity_poly.type
_entity_poly.pdbx_seq_one_letter_code
_entity_poly.pdbx_strand_id
1 'polypeptide(L)'
;MAKEVTGIIKLQIKGGAANPSPPIGPALGSKGLNIMEFCKQFNARTQDVAGKIVPVIITVYKDKTFDFVIKTSPVVVQLFEAAKVQKGSAEPNRKKVGSVTWDQVREIAKIKMPDLNCFTLESAMKMV
;
A
#
# COMPACT_ATOMS: atom_id res chain seq x y z
N MET A 1 24.53 -7.00 -9.41
CA MET A 1 24.05 -7.74 -10.59
C MET A 1 22.55 -7.95 -10.39
N ALA A 2 21.71 -7.51 -11.34
CA ALA A 2 20.26 -7.61 -11.19
C ALA A 2 19.81 -9.06 -11.43
N LYS A 3 19.16 -9.68 -10.44
CA LYS A 3 18.55 -11.00 -10.60
C LYS A 3 17.46 -10.95 -11.68
N GLU A 4 17.37 -11.96 -12.54
CA GLU A 4 16.32 -12.04 -13.57
C GLU A 4 14.92 -12.11 -12.93
N VAL A 5 14.09 -11.11 -13.21
CA VAL A 5 12.71 -11.01 -12.72
C VAL A 5 11.81 -11.88 -13.59
N THR A 6 11.14 -12.86 -12.98
CA THR A 6 10.14 -13.71 -13.64
C THR A 6 8.74 -13.11 -13.62
N GLY A 7 8.45 -12.21 -12.68
CA GLY A 7 7.18 -11.51 -12.63
C GLY A 7 7.06 -10.55 -11.45
N ILE A 8 6.02 -9.71 -11.51
CA ILE A 8 5.68 -8.75 -10.46
C ILE A 8 4.23 -8.99 -10.04
N ILE A 9 3.99 -9.17 -8.75
CA ILE A 9 2.67 -9.33 -8.17
C ILE A 9 2.37 -8.09 -7.33
N LYS A 10 1.19 -7.49 -7.52
CA LYS A 10 0.73 -6.34 -6.73
C LYS A 10 -0.45 -6.79 -5.87
N LEU A 11 -0.32 -6.68 -4.56
CA LEU A 11 -1.37 -7.04 -3.60
C LEU A 11 -1.67 -5.88 -2.68
N GLN A 12 -2.90 -5.82 -2.17
CA GLN A 12 -3.29 -4.91 -1.09
C GLN A 12 -3.59 -5.75 0.14
N ILE A 13 -2.85 -5.51 1.22
CA ILE A 13 -2.91 -6.34 2.43
C ILE A 13 -3.08 -5.40 3.64
N LYS A 14 -3.87 -5.82 4.62
CA LYS A 14 -3.96 -5.10 5.89
C LYS A 14 -2.68 -5.31 6.69
N GLY A 15 -2.05 -4.22 7.12
CA GLY A 15 -0.83 -4.26 7.93
C GLY A 15 -1.03 -5.11 9.19
N GLY A 16 -0.02 -5.92 9.52
CA GLY A 16 -0.04 -6.83 10.68
C GLY A 16 -1.01 -8.01 10.59
N ALA A 17 -1.77 -8.14 9.49
CA ALA A 17 -2.82 -9.15 9.33
C ALA A 17 -2.66 -10.01 8.05
N ALA A 18 -1.43 -10.18 7.55
CA ALA A 18 -1.19 -11.12 6.45
C ALA A 18 -1.37 -12.56 6.92
N ASN A 19 -2.23 -13.30 6.22
CA ASN A 19 -2.51 -14.71 6.44
C ASN A 19 -2.46 -15.48 5.11
N PRO A 20 -2.22 -16.81 5.13
CA PRO A 20 -2.16 -17.63 3.93
C PRO A 20 -3.53 -17.87 3.26
N SER A 21 -4.61 -17.25 3.75
CA SER A 21 -5.95 -17.37 3.18
C SER A 21 -6.05 -16.72 1.79
N PRO A 22 -7.05 -17.08 0.97
CA PRO A 22 -7.41 -16.30 -0.23
C PRO A 22 -7.64 -14.85 0.20
N PRO A 23 -6.99 -13.84 -0.39
CA PRO A 23 -6.38 -13.76 -1.74
C PRO A 23 -4.85 -13.96 -1.82
N ILE A 24 -4.13 -14.02 -0.70
CA ILE A 24 -2.66 -14.04 -0.66
C ILE A 24 -2.12 -15.43 -1.04
N GLY A 25 -2.72 -16.48 -0.46
CA GLY A 25 -2.29 -17.86 -0.68
C GLY A 25 -2.28 -18.28 -2.16
N PRO A 26 -3.39 -18.12 -2.91
CA PRO A 26 -3.43 -18.45 -4.34
C PRO A 26 -2.48 -17.59 -5.20
N ALA A 27 -2.36 -16.29 -4.90
CA ALA A 27 -1.54 -15.37 -5.68
C ALA A 27 -0.04 -15.70 -5.59
N LEU A 28 0.46 -16.03 -4.40
CA LEU A 28 1.86 -16.40 -4.18
C LEU A 28 2.14 -17.88 -4.44
N GLY A 29 1.20 -18.76 -4.07
CA GLY A 29 1.33 -20.20 -4.25
C GLY A 29 1.40 -20.62 -5.72
N SER A 30 0.64 -19.96 -6.60
CA SER A 30 0.71 -20.20 -8.06
C SER A 30 2.08 -19.91 -8.68
N LYS A 31 2.93 -19.12 -8.00
CA LYS A 31 4.32 -18.82 -8.39
C LYS A 31 5.36 -19.64 -7.62
N GLY A 32 4.93 -20.57 -6.76
CA GLY A 32 5.81 -21.43 -5.98
C GLY A 32 6.59 -20.70 -4.88
N LEU A 33 6.06 -19.58 -4.37
CA LEU A 33 6.69 -18.79 -3.32
C LEU A 33 6.30 -19.26 -1.92
N ASN A 34 7.19 -19.04 -0.94
CA ASN A 34 6.94 -19.38 0.46
C ASN A 34 5.98 -18.37 1.12
N ILE A 35 4.70 -18.74 1.19
CA ILE A 35 3.62 -17.89 1.72
C ILE A 35 3.83 -17.57 3.22
N MET A 36 4.24 -18.56 4.02
CA MET A 36 4.42 -18.37 5.46
C MET A 36 5.55 -17.39 5.78
N GLU A 37 6.64 -17.47 5.02
CA GLU A 37 7.77 -16.57 5.16
C GLU A 37 7.39 -15.13 4.78
N PHE A 38 6.67 -14.97 3.67
CA PHE A 38 6.12 -13.67 3.29
C PHE A 38 5.22 -13.09 4.39
N CYS A 39 4.25 -13.86 4.92
CA CYS A 39 3.35 -13.39 5.97
C CYS A 39 4.11 -12.95 7.24
N LYS A 40 5.14 -13.70 7.66
CA LYS A 40 5.97 -13.32 8.82
C LYS A 40 6.74 -12.03 8.58
N GLN A 41 7.45 -11.92 7.45
CA GLN A 41 8.24 -10.73 7.14
C GLN A 41 7.35 -9.50 6.92
N PHE A 42 6.20 -9.66 6.25
CA PHE A 42 5.23 -8.60 6.04
C PHE A 42 4.65 -8.11 7.38
N ASN A 43 4.21 -9.02 8.24
CA ASN A 43 3.64 -8.63 9.54
C ASN A 43 4.67 -7.94 10.42
N ALA A 44 5.93 -8.38 10.43
CA ALA A 44 7.01 -7.72 11.17
C ALA A 44 7.29 -6.29 10.65
N ARG A 45 7.31 -6.08 9.33
CA ARG A 45 7.55 -4.76 8.73
C ARG A 45 6.32 -3.83 8.75
N THR A 46 5.13 -4.35 9.03
CA THR A 46 3.88 -3.58 9.04
C THR A 46 3.23 -3.45 10.41
N GLN A 47 3.98 -3.73 11.48
CA GLN A 47 3.48 -3.56 12.85
C GLN A 47 3.09 -2.10 13.14
N ASP A 48 3.88 -1.15 12.65
CA ASP A 48 3.65 0.30 12.84
C ASP A 48 2.38 0.80 12.12
N VAL A 49 1.94 0.08 11.08
CA VAL A 49 0.77 0.42 10.27
C VAL A 49 -0.32 -0.65 10.38
N ALA A 50 -0.36 -1.35 11.51
CA ALA A 50 -1.33 -2.40 11.78
C ALA A 50 -2.77 -1.90 11.56
N GLY A 51 -3.56 -2.70 10.82
CA GLY A 51 -4.96 -2.40 10.52
C GLY A 51 -5.20 -1.51 9.28
N LYS A 52 -4.20 -0.77 8.80
CA LYS A 52 -4.32 0.01 7.55
C LYS A 52 -4.11 -0.87 6.33
N ILE A 53 -4.74 -0.53 5.20
CA ILE A 53 -4.49 -1.22 3.93
C ILE A 53 -3.18 -0.68 3.34
N VAL A 54 -2.27 -1.59 3.03
CA VAL A 54 -0.92 -1.29 2.56
C VAL A 54 -0.68 -2.04 1.24
N PRO A 55 -0.34 -1.32 0.14
CA PRO A 55 -0.01 -1.97 -1.12
C PRO A 55 1.40 -2.55 -1.05
N VAL A 56 1.55 -3.78 -1.54
CA VAL A 56 2.83 -4.48 -1.63
C VAL A 56 3.10 -4.84 -3.08
N ILE A 57 4.33 -4.58 -3.51
CA ILE A 57 4.86 -5.05 -4.79
C ILE A 57 5.84 -6.17 -4.49
N ILE A 58 5.53 -7.36 -4.98
CA ILE A 58 6.33 -8.58 -4.80
C ILE A 58 7.00 -8.89 -6.13
N THR A 59 8.31 -8.83 -6.15
CA THR A 59 9.15 -9.19 -7.29
C THR A 59 9.54 -10.66 -7.15
N VAL A 60 9.18 -11.46 -8.14
CA VAL A 60 9.53 -12.88 -8.21
C VAL A 60 10.76 -13.03 -9.09
N TYR A 61 11.75 -13.79 -8.62
CA TYR A 61 12.97 -14.10 -9.37
C TYR A 61 12.93 -15.55 -9.89
N LYS A 62 13.79 -15.84 -10.87
CA LYS A 62 13.88 -17.16 -11.51
C LYS A 62 14.37 -18.28 -10.58
N ASP A 63 15.15 -17.91 -9.56
CA ASP A 63 15.65 -18.80 -8.50
C ASP A 63 14.57 -19.15 -7.45
N LYS A 64 13.31 -18.79 -7.69
CA LYS A 64 12.18 -18.92 -6.74
C LYS A 64 12.36 -18.10 -5.46
N THR A 65 13.32 -17.18 -5.42
CA THR A 65 13.38 -16.15 -4.38
C THR A 65 12.41 -15.03 -4.71
N PHE A 66 11.99 -14.30 -3.68
CA PHE A 66 11.15 -13.13 -3.83
C PHE A 66 11.74 -11.97 -3.03
N ASP A 67 11.48 -10.76 -3.51
CA ASP A 67 11.68 -9.54 -2.75
C ASP A 67 10.35 -8.78 -2.76
N PHE A 68 10.09 -7.99 -1.72
CA PHE A 68 8.88 -7.20 -1.66
C PHE A 68 9.12 -5.82 -1.08
N VAL A 69 8.50 -4.85 -1.72
CA VAL A 69 8.48 -3.46 -1.29
C VAL A 69 7.09 -3.14 -0.78
N ILE A 70 7.03 -2.77 0.50
CA ILE A 70 5.82 -2.24 1.12
C ILE A 70 5.76 -0.76 0.76
N LYS A 71 4.72 -0.38 0.03
CA LYS A 71 4.41 1.03 -0.23
C LYS A 71 3.58 1.57 0.91
N THR A 72 3.53 2.88 1.06
CA THR A 72 2.66 3.52 2.04
C THR A 72 1.19 3.38 1.63
N SER A 73 0.29 3.46 2.61
CA SER A 73 -1.15 3.31 2.39
C SER A 73 -1.68 4.22 1.28
N PRO A 74 -2.74 3.80 0.56
CA PRO A 74 -3.33 4.62 -0.48
C PRO A 74 -3.83 5.95 0.08
N VAL A 75 -3.58 7.03 -0.65
CA VAL A 75 -4.04 8.38 -0.28
C VAL A 75 -5.55 8.42 -0.04
N VAL A 76 -6.32 7.68 -0.85
CA VAL A 76 -7.78 7.56 -0.71
C VAL A 76 -8.20 7.07 0.69
N VAL A 77 -7.51 6.06 1.23
CA VAL A 77 -7.81 5.54 2.57
C VAL A 77 -7.46 6.57 3.64
N GLN A 78 -6.33 7.26 3.49
CA GLN A 78 -5.91 8.31 4.42
C GLN A 78 -6.84 9.53 4.38
N LEU A 79 -7.36 9.89 3.21
CA LEU A 79 -8.35 10.96 3.05
C LEU A 79 -9.70 10.58 3.67
N PHE A 80 -10.13 9.32 3.52
CA PHE A 80 -11.34 8.81 4.19
C PHE A 80 -11.21 8.85 5.71
N GLU A 81 -10.05 8.45 6.25
CA GLU A 81 -9.74 8.57 7.68
C GLU A 81 -9.76 10.05 8.14
N ALA A 82 -9.08 10.94 7.40
CA ALA A 82 -8.99 12.36 7.74
C ALA A 82 -10.34 13.10 7.68
N ALA A 83 -11.17 12.78 6.68
CA ALA A 83 -12.51 13.32 6.51
C ALA A 83 -13.58 12.59 7.33
N LYS A 84 -13.21 11.51 8.05
CA LYS A 84 -14.12 10.66 8.84
C LYS A 84 -15.29 10.09 8.03
N VAL A 85 -15.04 9.73 6.77
CA VAL A 85 -16.02 9.14 5.86
C VAL A 85 -15.64 7.70 5.51
N GLN A 86 -16.62 6.83 5.33
CA GLN A 86 -16.36 5.43 4.96
C GLN A 86 -16.35 5.19 3.44
N LYS A 87 -16.99 6.08 2.66
CA LYS A 87 -17.14 5.95 1.22
C LYS A 87 -17.01 7.31 0.54
N GLY A 88 -16.38 7.32 -0.62
CA GLY A 88 -16.33 8.48 -1.50
C GLY A 88 -17.68 8.78 -2.14
N SER A 89 -17.81 9.99 -2.69
CA SER A 89 -18.98 10.37 -3.48
C SER A 89 -19.08 9.55 -4.76
N ALA A 90 -20.28 9.10 -5.11
CA ALA A 90 -20.55 8.49 -6.42
C ALA A 90 -20.52 9.53 -7.56
N GLU A 91 -20.64 10.82 -7.25
CA GLU A 91 -20.62 11.92 -8.21
C GLU A 91 -19.55 12.95 -7.78
N PRO A 92 -18.30 12.80 -8.28
CA PRO A 92 -17.21 13.72 -7.97
C PRO A 92 -17.59 15.17 -8.27
N ASN A 93 -17.15 16.11 -7.43
CA ASN A 93 -17.41 17.55 -7.54
C ASN A 93 -18.88 18.02 -7.50
N ARG A 94 -19.87 17.11 -7.43
CA ARG A 94 -21.29 17.46 -7.30
C ARG A 94 -21.79 17.20 -5.88
N LYS A 95 -21.56 15.99 -5.36
CA LYS A 95 -21.91 15.64 -3.98
C LYS A 95 -20.65 15.61 -3.12
N LYS A 96 -20.51 16.58 -2.23
CA LYS A 96 -19.38 16.63 -1.28
C LYS A 96 -19.73 15.80 -0.05
N VAL A 97 -18.90 14.81 0.27
CA VAL A 97 -19.12 13.88 1.40
C VAL A 97 -18.31 14.25 2.64
N GLY A 98 -17.33 15.15 2.50
CA GLY A 98 -16.49 15.63 3.59
C GLY A 98 -15.53 16.71 3.12
N SER A 99 -14.73 17.22 4.04
CA SER A 99 -13.64 18.18 3.80
C SER A 99 -12.43 17.81 4.63
N VAL A 100 -11.23 18.12 4.12
CA VAL A 100 -9.96 17.96 4.83
C VAL A 100 -9.27 19.31 4.95
N THR A 101 -8.50 19.52 6.02
CA THR A 101 -7.69 20.74 6.19
C THR A 101 -6.35 20.62 5.48
N TRP A 102 -5.73 21.76 5.15
CA TRP A 102 -4.40 21.77 4.56
C TRP A 102 -3.33 21.12 5.45
N ASP A 103 -3.49 21.18 6.77
CA ASP A 103 -2.60 20.49 7.71
C ASP A 103 -2.72 18.96 7.58
N GLN A 104 -3.94 18.43 7.43
CA GLN A 104 -4.15 17.00 7.19
C GLN A 104 -3.55 16.56 5.85
N VAL A 105 -3.72 17.38 4.80
CA VAL A 105 -3.11 17.13 3.47
C VAL A 105 -1.58 17.12 3.57
N ARG A 106 -0.99 18.03 4.37
CA ARG A 106 0.45 18.09 4.59
C ARG A 106 0.99 16.83 5.28
N GLU A 107 0.31 16.33 6.31
CA GLU A 107 0.71 15.10 6.99
C GLU A 107 0.59 13.87 6.08
N ILE A 108 -0.50 13.77 5.30
CA ILE A 108 -0.69 12.73 4.29
C ILE A 108 0.44 12.77 3.25
N ALA A 109 0.78 13.97 2.75
CA ALA A 109 1.84 14.17 1.77
C ALA A 109 3.22 13.77 2.32
N LYS A 110 3.54 14.10 3.59
CA LYS A 110 4.79 13.68 4.24
C LYS A 110 4.91 12.16 4.33
N ILE A 111 3.84 11.50 4.77
CA ILE A 111 3.79 10.04 4.86
C ILE A 111 3.97 9.44 3.46
N LYS A 112 3.35 10.03 2.42
CA LYS A 112 3.36 9.50 1.05
C LYS A 112 4.63 9.83 0.26
N MET A 113 5.40 10.83 0.68
CA MET A 113 6.63 11.31 0.03
C MET A 113 7.59 10.22 -0.48
N PRO A 114 7.94 9.16 0.27
CA PRO A 114 8.84 8.12 -0.21
C PRO A 114 8.31 7.32 -1.42
N ASP A 115 7.00 7.34 -1.67
CA ASP A 115 6.40 6.68 -2.83
C ASP A 115 6.14 7.64 -4.00
N LEU A 116 6.27 8.95 -3.79
CA LEU A 116 6.01 9.95 -4.81
C LEU A 116 7.31 10.28 -5.57
N ASN A 117 7.14 10.64 -6.83
CA ASN A 117 8.26 11.08 -7.67
C ASN A 117 8.51 12.61 -7.57
N CYS A 118 7.83 13.30 -6.65
CA CYS A 118 7.96 14.74 -6.49
C CYS A 118 9.13 15.08 -5.55
N PHE A 119 9.81 16.19 -5.85
CA PHE A 119 10.99 16.64 -5.10
C PHE A 119 10.66 17.59 -3.95
N THR A 120 9.46 18.18 -3.95
CA THR A 120 9.02 19.16 -2.94
C THR A 120 7.73 18.73 -2.26
N LEU A 121 7.60 19.10 -0.99
CA LEU A 121 6.40 18.80 -0.19
C LEU A 121 5.15 19.52 -0.75
N GLU A 122 5.31 20.71 -1.32
CA GLU A 122 4.19 21.43 -1.94
C GLU A 122 3.64 20.71 -3.17
N SER A 123 4.51 20.13 -4.00
CA SER A 123 4.08 19.28 -5.11
C SER A 123 3.38 18.03 -4.60
N ALA A 124 3.89 17.40 -3.54
CA ALA A 124 3.23 16.27 -2.89
C ALA A 124 1.82 16.64 -2.40
N MET A 125 1.67 17.79 -1.73
CA MET A 125 0.38 18.30 -1.24
C MET A 125 -0.62 18.58 -2.36
N LYS A 126 -0.17 19.02 -3.55
CA LYS A 126 -1.03 19.21 -4.73
C LYS A 126 -1.44 17.90 -5.40
N MET A 127 -0.67 16.83 -5.21
CA MET A 127 -0.98 15.49 -5.76
C MET A 127 -1.95 14.69 -4.87
N VAL A 128 -2.00 15.01 -3.57
CA VAL A 128 -2.93 14.46 -2.58
C VAL A 128 -4.32 15.06 -2.78
#